data_AF-A0A965VLV1-F1
#
_entry.id   AF-A0A965VLV1-F1
#
_cell.length_a   1.000
_cell.length_b   1.000
_cell.length_c   1.000
_cell.angle_alpha   90.00
_cell.angle_beta   90.00
_cell.angle_gamma   90.00
#
_symmetry.space_group_name_H-M   'P 1'
#
loop_
_entity.id
_entity.type
_entity.pdbx_description
1 polymer ?
#
loop_
_entity_poly.entity_id
_entity_poly.type
_entity_poly.pdbx_seq_one_letter_code
_entity_poly.pdbx_strand_id
1 'polypeptide(L)'
;MSDFHDNYPHYEVMSNHGEEEGKKSRRTLWNVFWIMLAITIFELVIGFMAPSHGWSGTLWLKTLFISLTVVKAAAIVMWFMHLK
;
A
#
# COMPACT_ATOMS: atom_id res chain seq x y z
N MET A 1 -23.75 17.57 -31.06
CA MET A 1 -23.65 18.28 -29.77
C MET A 1 -22.97 19.60 -30.04
N SER A 2 -23.62 20.73 -29.73
CA SER A 2 -22.96 22.03 -29.69
C SER A 2 -22.13 22.09 -28.41
N ASP A 3 -20.81 22.16 -28.52
CA ASP A 3 -19.94 22.38 -27.36
C ASP A 3 -20.34 23.69 -26.69
N PHE A 4 -20.70 23.60 -25.41
CA PHE A 4 -20.95 24.77 -24.56
C PHE A 4 -19.60 25.46 -24.32
N HIS A 5 -19.29 26.47 -25.12
CA HIS A 5 -18.17 27.36 -24.88
C HIS A 5 -18.58 28.39 -23.82
N ASP A 6 -18.45 28.02 -22.54
CA ASP A 6 -18.40 29.02 -21.48
C ASP A 6 -16.99 29.62 -21.38
N ASN A 7 -16.89 30.83 -20.84
CA ASN A 7 -15.59 31.51 -20.70
C ASN A 7 -14.90 31.11 -19.37
N TYR A 8 -15.29 29.96 -18.81
CA TYR A 8 -14.71 29.44 -17.58
C TYR A 8 -13.59 28.46 -17.93
N PRO A 9 -12.54 28.38 -17.10
CA PRO A 9 -11.47 27.42 -17.31
C PRO A 9 -12.03 25.98 -17.20
N HIS A 10 -11.86 25.18 -18.25
CA HIS A 10 -12.29 23.78 -18.34
C HIS A 10 -11.54 22.86 -17.35
N TYR A 11 -11.96 22.88 -16.09
CA TYR A 11 -11.40 22.08 -14.98
C TYR A 11 -11.54 20.57 -15.20
N GLU A 12 -12.56 20.13 -15.93
CA GLU A 12 -12.83 18.74 -16.27
C GLU A 12 -11.76 18.12 -17.20
N VAL A 13 -11.09 18.95 -18.00
CA VAL A 13 -10.05 18.50 -18.95
C VAL A 13 -8.66 18.72 -18.38
N MET A 14 -8.48 19.73 -17.51
CA MET A 14 -7.18 20.10 -16.92
C MET A 14 -6.64 19.10 -15.89
N SER A 15 -7.48 18.28 -15.25
CA SER A 15 -7.05 17.28 -14.25
C SER A 15 -6.69 15.91 -14.83
N ASN A 16 -6.74 15.75 -16.15
CA ASN A 16 -6.32 14.52 -16.80
C ASN A 16 -4.78 14.45 -16.79
N HIS A 17 -4.23 13.99 -15.66
CA HIS A 17 -2.85 13.54 -15.55
C HIS A 17 -2.53 12.67 -16.77
N GLY A 18 -1.54 13.07 -17.57
CA GLY A 18 -1.18 12.34 -18.79
C GLY A 18 -0.99 10.86 -18.51
N GLU A 19 -1.41 10.00 -19.43
CA GLU A 19 -1.42 8.54 -19.24
C GLU A 19 -0.07 7.97 -18.75
N GLU A 20 1.02 8.63 -19.16
CA GLU A 20 2.41 8.40 -18.74
C GLU A 20 2.58 8.48 -17.20
N GLU A 21 2.07 9.54 -16.56
CA GLU A 21 2.18 9.71 -15.10
C GLU A 21 1.32 8.69 -14.35
N GLY A 22 0.10 8.46 -14.82
CA GLY A 22 -0.80 7.44 -14.26
C GLY A 22 -0.24 6.03 -14.37
N LYS A 23 0.54 5.72 -15.41
CA LYS A 23 1.22 4.42 -15.56
C LYS A 23 2.31 4.21 -14.51
N LYS A 24 3.10 5.25 -14.19
CA LYS A 24 4.15 5.19 -13.17
C LYS A 24 3.57 4.99 -11.76
N SER A 25 2.49 5.70 -11.43
CA SER A 25 1.80 5.56 -10.14
C SER A 25 1.17 4.18 -9.98
N ARG A 26 0.49 3.65 -11.01
CA ARG A 26 -0.06 2.29 -11.00
C ARG A 26 1.01 1.22 -10.78
N ARG A 27 2.17 1.37 -11.42
CA ARG A 27 3.30 0.43 -11.24
C ARG A 27 3.82 0.45 -9.81
N THR A 28 3.94 1.63 -9.20
CA THR A 28 4.38 1.77 -7.81
C THR A 28 3.38 1.13 -6.84
N LEU A 29 2.09 1.37 -7.04
CA LEU A 29 1.01 0.74 -6.27
C LEU A 29 1.13 -0.79 -6.30
N TRP A 30 1.25 -1.37 -7.51
CA TRP A 30 1.38 -2.81 -7.66
C TRP A 30 2.64 -3.38 -6.98
N ASN A 31 3.78 -2.70 -7.10
CA ASN A 31 5.01 -3.13 -6.43
C ASN A 31 4.86 -3.15 -4.91
N VAL A 32 4.33 -2.07 -4.33
CA VAL A 32 4.14 -1.96 -2.88
C VAL A 32 3.11 -2.99 -2.41
N PHE A 33 2.00 -3.15 -3.14
CA PHE A 33 0.98 -4.15 -2.84
C PHE A 33 1.59 -5.56 -2.71
N TRP A 34 2.39 -6.00 -3.69
CA TRP A 34 3.00 -7.33 -3.65
C TRP A 34 3.97 -7.52 -2.49
N ILE A 35 4.77 -6.50 -2.18
CA ILE A 35 5.67 -6.52 -1.02
C ILE A 35 4.88 -6.66 0.29
N MET A 36 3.85 -5.83 0.47
CA MET A 36 3.03 -5.85 1.68
C MET A 36 2.23 -7.15 1.83
N LEU A 37 1.75 -7.70 0.71
CA LEU A 37 1.06 -8.98 0.68
C LEU A 37 1.99 -10.11 1.10
N ALA A 38 3.20 -10.16 0.54
CA ALA A 38 4.19 -11.18 0.87
C ALA A 38 4.55 -11.17 2.37
N ILE A 39 4.78 -9.99 2.94
CA ILE A 39 5.03 -9.82 4.39
C ILE A 39 3.83 -10.33 5.20
N THR A 40 2.61 -10.01 4.77
CA THR A 40 1.39 -10.44 5.48
C THR A 40 1.18 -11.95 5.43
N ILE A 41 1.47 -12.58 4.29
CA ILE A 41 1.42 -14.05 4.15
C ILE A 41 2.47 -14.69 5.07
N PHE A 42 3.68 -14.15 5.09
CA PHE A 42 4.76 -14.63 5.97
C PHE A 42 4.35 -14.57 7.46
N GLU A 43 3.80 -13.45 7.90
CA GLU A 43 3.24 -13.28 9.25
C GLU A 43 2.16 -14.32 9.56
N LEU A 44 1.21 -14.52 8.64
CA LEU A 44 0.14 -15.51 8.81
C LEU A 44 0.72 -16.92 8.95
N VAL A 45 1.66 -17.33 8.08
CA VAL A 45 2.27 -18.66 8.13
C VAL A 45 2.95 -18.89 9.47
N ILE A 46 3.73 -17.92 9.97
CA ILE A 46 4.37 -18.01 11.29
C ILE A 46 3.31 -18.11 12.40
N GLY A 47 2.24 -17.32 12.32
CA GLY A 47 1.13 -17.37 13.26
C GLY A 47 0.42 -18.73 13.27
N PHE A 48 0.22 -19.33 12.10
CA PHE A 48 -0.36 -20.66 11.95
C PHE A 48 0.57 -21.77 12.46
N MET A 49 1.89 -21.63 12.34
CA MET A 49 2.87 -22.59 12.84
C MET A 49 3.15 -22.44 14.34
N ALA A 50 2.84 -21.29 14.95
CA ALA A 50 3.15 -21.03 16.34
C ALA A 50 2.50 -22.01 17.35
N PRO A 51 1.22 -22.43 17.20
CA PRO A 51 0.62 -23.43 18.08
C PRO A 51 1.29 -24.81 17.99
N SER A 52 1.69 -25.24 16.80
CA SER A 52 2.31 -26.57 16.61
C SER A 52 3.72 -26.65 17.18
N HIS A 53 4.41 -25.51 17.30
CA HIS A 53 5.76 -25.41 17.87
C HIS A 53 5.77 -24.99 19.36
N GLY A 54 4.61 -24.81 19.98
CA GLY A 54 4.52 -24.32 21.37
C GLY A 54 4.96 -22.87 21.56
N TRP A 55 5.01 -22.08 20.48
CA TRP A 55 5.33 -20.65 20.48
C TRP A 55 4.11 -19.77 20.72
N SER A 56 2.95 -20.37 21.02
CA SER A 56 1.75 -19.62 21.34
C SER A 56 1.97 -18.78 22.61
N GLY A 57 2.03 -17.46 22.44
CA GLY A 57 2.13 -16.52 23.56
C GLY A 57 3.54 -16.13 24.00
N THR A 58 4.60 -16.58 23.33
CA THR A 58 5.96 -16.08 23.61
C THR A 58 6.08 -14.59 23.32
N LEU A 59 6.83 -13.88 24.18
CA LEU A 59 7.08 -12.44 24.01
C LEU A 59 7.73 -12.12 22.67
N TRP A 60 8.66 -12.97 22.21
CA TRP A 60 9.31 -12.83 20.91
C TRP A 60 8.31 -12.78 19.75
N LEU A 61 7.34 -13.71 19.74
CA LEU A 61 6.35 -13.78 18.67
C LEU A 61 5.47 -12.52 18.67
N LYS A 62 5.03 -12.06 19.85
CA LYS A 62 4.26 -10.81 19.98
C LYS A 62 5.04 -9.60 19.49
N THR A 63 6.31 -9.49 19.86
CA THR A 63 7.16 -8.39 19.40
C THR A 63 7.39 -8.42 17.89
N LEU A 64 7.50 -9.63 17.30
CA LEU A 64 7.62 -9.81 15.85
C LEU A 64 6.38 -9.26 15.11
N PHE A 65 5.17 -9.67 15.51
CA PHE A 65 3.93 -9.19 14.87
C PHE A 65 3.72 -7.68 15.05
N ILE A 66 4.00 -7.13 16.24
CA ILE A 66 3.87 -5.69 16.50
C ILE A 66 4.85 -4.91 15.63
N SER A 67 6.12 -5.33 15.58
CA SER A 67 7.15 -4.64 14.79
C SER A 67 6.85 -4.71 13.29
N LEU A 68 6.46 -5.87 12.76
CA LEU A 68 6.07 -6.03 11.36
C LEU A 68 4.84 -5.18 11.00
N THR A 69 3.88 -5.03 11.93
CA THR A 69 2.74 -4.14 11.76
C THR A 69 3.16 -2.68 11.67
N VAL A 70 4.08 -2.22 12.53
CA VAL A 70 4.61 -0.85 12.48
C VAL A 70 5.41 -0.61 11.20
N VAL A 71 6.26 -1.55 10.80
CA VAL A 71 7.02 -1.48 9.54
C VAL A 71 6.07 -1.38 8.35
N LYS A 72 4.97 -2.13 8.37
CA LYS A 72 3.95 -2.09 7.32
C LYS A 72 3.22 -0.76 7.24
N ALA A 73 2.82 -0.21 8.39
CA ALA A 73 2.25 1.12 8.47
C ALA A 73 3.23 2.18 7.94
N ALA A 74 4.50 2.13 8.38
CA ALA A 74 5.54 3.05 7.92
C ALA A 74 5.80 2.93 6.40
N ALA A 75 5.82 1.71 5.86
CA ALA A 75 5.94 1.50 4.42
C ALA A 75 4.78 2.14 3.66
N ILE A 76 3.53 1.90 4.06
CA ILE A 76 2.36 2.50 3.41
C ILE A 76 2.44 4.03 3.46
N VAL A 77 2.79 4.60 4.62
CA VAL A 77 2.93 6.05 4.80
C VAL A 77 4.03 6.62 3.88
N MET A 78 5.20 5.98 3.84
CA MET A 78 6.32 6.40 2.99
C MET A 78 6.02 6.35 1.49
N TRP A 79 5.16 5.43 1.05
CA TRP A 79 4.87 5.24 -0.37
C TRP A 79 3.58 5.89 -0.86
N PHE A 80 2.61 6.15 0.03
CA PHE A 80 1.27 6.66 -0.35
C PHE A 80 0.87 7.97 0.32
N MET A 81 1.46 8.34 1.47
CA MET A 81 1.03 9.52 2.26
C MET A 81 1.97 10.73 2.14
N HIS A 82 2.83 10.82 1.10
CA HIS A 82 3.77 11.94 0.87
C HIS A 82 5.05 11.97 1.73
N LEU A 83 5.58 10.80 2.11
CA LEU A 83 7.01 10.68 2.50
C LEU A 83 7.89 10.14 1.35
N LYS A 84 7.42 10.37 0.11
CA LYS A 84 8.16 10.52 -1.13
C LYS A 84 7.44 11.52 -2.03
#